data_AF-A0A497GCL0-F1
#
_entry.id   AF-A0A497GCL0-F1
#
_cell.length_a   1.000
_cell.length_b   1.000
_cell.length_c   1.000
_cell.angle_alpha   90.00
_cell.angle_beta   90.00
_cell.angle_gamma   90.00
#
_symmetry.space_group_name_H-M   'P 1'
#
loop_
_entity.id
_entity.type
_entity.pdbx_description
1 polymer ?
#
loop_
_entity_poly.entity_id
_entity_poly.type
_entity_poly.pdbx_seq_one_letter_code
_entity_poly.pdbx_strand_id
1 'polypeptide(L)'
;MRLLIVGYLETDSGKTSLAISLIRALKARRRIVLAAKPIAGHSAWHQYQTVINSRKLRLLVGEDAYRLATEVNMVDKVQLLNPIDVLIAPMDPARTGGLVEEPLNIAIMRVTSCGRELKVDHFICEEVVEKTPRLLAYELREVARSLRPPPKKLSLLEAREVLEREASARADECLALLEKECEDLVIESFNNAAAPTPKSLKADYVLAVTPGRVDLFDGSEYREAVSVIASLGMLTKLTVGEVSRYLKPLHTAWVRPVAEEFEEAYKRPVEELLTRIL
;
A
#
# COMPACT_ATOMS: atom_id res chain seq x y z
N MET A 1 -7.13 -2.11 18.43
CA MET A 1 -7.11 -0.76 17.87
C MET A 1 -6.86 -0.79 16.37
N ARG A 2 -7.32 0.22 15.64
CA ARG A 2 -7.08 0.41 14.21
C ARG A 2 -6.18 1.62 14.03
N LEU A 3 -5.04 1.41 13.39
CA LEU A 3 -4.01 2.43 13.20
C LEU A 3 -3.81 2.63 11.72
N LEU A 4 -4.17 3.80 11.20
CA LEU A 4 -3.96 4.15 9.80
C LEU A 4 -2.66 4.94 9.67
N ILE A 5 -1.74 4.45 8.84
CA ILE A 5 -0.48 5.10 8.52
C ILE A 5 -0.60 5.74 7.14
N VAL A 6 -0.37 7.04 7.08
CA VAL A 6 -0.47 7.84 5.85
C VAL A 6 0.81 8.64 5.61
N GLY A 7 1.11 8.99 4.35
CA GLY A 7 2.34 9.67 3.98
C GLY A 7 2.10 11.07 3.44
N TYR A 8 2.91 12.05 3.83
CA TYR A 8 2.88 13.37 3.20
C TYR A 8 3.47 13.37 1.77
N LEU A 9 4.39 12.44 1.49
CA LEU A 9 5.02 12.28 0.19
C LEU A 9 4.42 11.09 -0.56
N GLU A 10 4.42 11.18 -1.89
CA GLU A 10 3.98 10.09 -2.76
C GLU A 10 4.87 8.85 -2.57
N THR A 11 6.18 9.03 -2.55
CA THR A 11 7.16 7.96 -2.35
C THR A 11 8.01 8.23 -1.11
N ASP A 12 8.55 7.16 -0.52
CA ASP A 12 9.59 7.20 0.53
C ASP A 12 9.31 8.12 1.72
N SER A 13 8.03 8.30 2.07
CA SER A 13 7.65 9.07 3.24
C SER A 13 7.95 8.38 4.58
N GLY A 14 8.38 7.10 4.56
CA GLY A 14 8.67 6.29 5.75
C GLY A 14 7.50 5.46 6.30
N LYS A 15 6.41 5.31 5.54
CA LYS A 15 5.19 4.57 5.96
C LYS A 15 5.49 3.14 6.39
N THR A 16 6.14 2.35 5.51
CA THR A 16 6.40 0.94 5.78
C THR A 16 7.36 0.72 6.94
N SER A 17 8.38 1.56 7.08
CA SER A 17 9.32 1.48 8.21
C SER A 17 8.65 1.83 9.54
N LEU A 18 7.80 2.85 9.57
CA LEU A 18 6.96 3.16 10.73
C LEU A 18 6.00 1.99 11.05
N ALA A 19 5.34 1.43 10.04
CA ALA A 19 4.41 0.32 10.18
C ALA A 19 5.08 -0.91 10.81
N ILE A 20 6.24 -1.32 10.29
CA ILE A 20 7.02 -2.44 10.82
C ILE A 20 7.44 -2.18 12.27
N SER A 21 7.99 -0.99 12.57
CA SER A 21 8.39 -0.64 13.94
C SER A 21 7.20 -0.66 14.90
N LEU A 22 6.03 -0.18 14.46
CA LEU A 22 4.80 -0.19 15.24
C LEU A 22 4.29 -1.61 15.51
N ILE A 23 4.29 -2.47 14.50
CA ILE A 23 3.93 -3.90 14.62
C ILE A 23 4.83 -4.57 15.65
N ARG A 24 6.15 -4.38 15.56
CA ARG A 24 7.13 -4.94 16.51
C ARG A 24 6.87 -4.49 17.94
N ALA A 25 6.63 -3.20 18.15
CA ALA A 25 6.39 -2.62 19.47
C ALA A 25 5.08 -3.12 20.11
N LEU A 26 4.01 -3.30 19.31
CA LEU A 26 2.74 -3.86 19.77
C LEU A 26 2.86 -5.37 20.06
N LYS A 27 3.57 -6.13 19.21
CA LYS A 27 3.87 -7.55 19.47
C LYS A 27 4.70 -7.76 20.72
N ALA A 28 5.68 -6.90 21.00
CA ALA A 28 6.47 -6.94 22.24
C ALA A 28 5.60 -6.76 23.50
N ARG A 29 4.45 -6.09 23.35
CA ARG A 29 3.41 -5.95 24.38
C ARG A 29 2.40 -7.12 24.40
N ARG A 30 2.72 -8.22 23.71
CA ARG A 30 1.92 -9.46 23.61
C ARG A 30 0.52 -9.27 23.01
N ARG A 31 0.36 -8.25 22.16
CA ARG A 31 -0.90 -7.99 21.44
C ARG A 31 -0.95 -8.81 20.16
N ILE A 32 -2.14 -9.24 19.75
CA ILE A 32 -2.34 -9.90 18.44
C ILE A 32 -2.42 -8.81 17.37
N VAL A 33 -1.37 -8.67 16.57
CA VAL A 33 -1.22 -7.60 15.58
C VAL A 33 -1.16 -8.15 14.17
N LEU A 34 -2.01 -7.61 13.30
CA LEU A 34 -1.95 -7.81 11.85
C LEU A 34 -1.67 -6.49 11.12
N ALA A 35 -1.34 -6.59 9.84
CA ALA A 35 -1.05 -5.45 8.99
C ALA A 35 -1.79 -5.56 7.66
N ALA A 36 -2.06 -4.43 7.02
CA ALA A 36 -2.62 -4.37 5.69
C ALA A 36 -1.98 -3.23 4.90
N LYS A 37 -1.72 -3.45 3.62
CA LYS A 37 -1.48 -2.39 2.64
C LYS A 37 -2.51 -2.58 1.55
N PRO A 38 -3.73 -2.03 1.69
CA PRO A 38 -4.87 -2.56 0.96
C PRO A 38 -4.75 -2.41 -0.57
N ILE A 39 -4.10 -1.33 -1.00
CA ILE A 39 -3.81 -1.00 -2.39
C ILE A 39 -2.32 -0.69 -2.47
N ALA A 40 -1.63 -1.27 -3.45
CA ALA A 40 -0.21 -1.04 -3.69
C ALA A 40 0.12 -1.03 -5.18
N GLY A 41 1.24 -0.39 -5.49
CA GLY A 41 1.84 -0.39 -6.82
C GLY A 41 3.36 -0.41 -6.67
N HIS A 42 4.04 -1.09 -7.59
CA HIS A 42 5.49 -1.25 -7.54
C HIS A 42 6.10 -1.30 -8.95
N SER A 43 7.37 -0.92 -9.08
CA SER A 43 8.07 -0.80 -10.36
C SER A 43 8.79 -2.10 -10.75
N ALA A 44 8.55 -2.58 -11.96
CA ALA A 44 9.29 -3.70 -12.55
C ALA A 44 10.79 -3.41 -12.73
N TRP A 45 11.16 -2.13 -12.79
CA TRP A 45 12.54 -1.70 -12.97
C TRP A 45 13.20 -1.31 -11.65
N HIS A 46 12.65 -0.33 -10.94
CA HIS A 46 13.25 0.18 -9.70
C HIS A 46 13.15 -0.80 -8.52
N GLN A 47 12.20 -1.73 -8.57
CA GLN A 47 11.96 -2.71 -7.52
C GLN A 47 12.02 -4.13 -8.09
N TYR A 48 13.01 -4.45 -8.93
CA TYR A 48 13.11 -5.75 -9.61
C TYR A 48 13.08 -6.97 -8.67
N GLN A 49 13.46 -6.83 -7.40
CA GLN A 49 13.30 -7.89 -6.41
C GLN A 49 11.84 -8.37 -6.25
N THR A 50 10.86 -7.49 -6.46
CA THR A 50 9.43 -7.81 -6.45
C THR A 50 9.03 -8.74 -7.60
N VAL A 51 9.66 -8.60 -8.78
CA VAL A 51 9.50 -9.49 -9.94
C VAL A 51 9.97 -10.90 -9.59
N ILE A 52 11.13 -11.01 -8.93
CA ILE A 52 11.69 -12.27 -8.45
C ILE A 52 10.77 -12.91 -7.40
N ASN A 53 10.32 -12.13 -6.42
CA ASN A 53 9.44 -12.61 -5.35
C ASN A 53 8.09 -13.07 -5.91
N SER A 54 7.52 -12.32 -6.86
CA SER A 54 6.26 -12.67 -7.52
C SER A 54 6.36 -14.01 -8.26
N ARG A 55 7.48 -14.29 -8.94
CA ARG A 55 7.72 -15.59 -9.61
C ARG A 55 7.81 -16.73 -8.61
N LYS A 56 8.53 -16.53 -7.51
CA LYS A 56 8.69 -17.55 -6.44
C LYS A 56 7.35 -17.88 -5.79
N LEU A 57 6.55 -16.87 -5.49
CA LEU A 57 5.25 -17.02 -4.83
C LEU A 57 4.12 -17.42 -5.79
N ARG A 58 4.35 -17.34 -7.11
CA ARG A 58 3.33 -17.52 -8.16
C ARG A 58 2.12 -16.59 -7.98
N LEU A 59 2.37 -15.42 -7.41
CA LEU A 59 1.39 -14.42 -7.02
C LEU A 59 2.06 -13.05 -7.17
N LEU A 60 1.45 -12.13 -7.90
CA LEU A 60 2.03 -10.78 -8.07
C LEU A 60 2.08 -10.10 -6.70
N VAL A 61 3.23 -9.57 -6.27
CA VAL A 61 3.35 -8.94 -4.95
C VAL A 61 4.44 -7.86 -4.92
N GLY A 62 4.06 -6.67 -4.45
CA GLY A 62 4.98 -5.56 -4.17
C GLY A 62 5.79 -5.72 -2.88
N GLU A 63 6.84 -4.89 -2.77
CA GLU A 63 7.82 -4.94 -1.68
C GLU A 63 7.18 -4.68 -0.31
N ASP A 64 6.43 -3.60 -0.17
CA ASP A 64 5.87 -3.20 1.12
C ASP A 64 4.89 -4.23 1.67
N ALA A 65 4.01 -4.76 0.81
CA ALA A 65 3.08 -5.82 1.17
C ALA A 65 3.82 -7.09 1.60
N TYR A 66 4.88 -7.47 0.89
CA TYR A 66 5.71 -8.62 1.24
C TYR A 66 6.41 -8.44 2.59
N ARG A 67 6.96 -7.26 2.84
CA ARG A 67 7.64 -6.93 4.11
C ARG A 67 6.67 -6.93 5.28
N LEU A 68 5.51 -6.31 5.15
CA LEU A 68 4.45 -6.33 6.17
C LEU A 68 3.96 -7.76 6.44
N ALA A 69 3.70 -8.54 5.39
CA ALA A 69 3.27 -9.93 5.51
C ALA A 69 4.33 -10.81 6.19
N THR A 70 5.61 -10.57 5.91
CA THR A 70 6.73 -11.24 6.60
C THR A 70 6.72 -10.88 8.09
N GLU A 71 6.60 -9.60 8.42
CA GLU A 71 6.60 -9.12 9.80
C GLU A 71 5.43 -9.71 10.61
N VAL A 72 4.26 -9.97 9.99
CA VAL A 72 3.10 -10.59 10.65
C VAL A 72 2.96 -12.10 10.41
N ASN A 73 3.95 -12.75 9.80
CA ASN A 73 3.95 -14.19 9.48
C ASN A 73 2.75 -14.65 8.63
N MET A 74 2.37 -13.86 7.61
CA MET A 74 1.24 -14.13 6.70
C MET A 74 1.65 -14.05 5.22
N VAL A 75 2.88 -14.40 4.87
CA VAL A 75 3.36 -14.39 3.47
C VAL A 75 2.52 -15.32 2.58
N ASP A 76 2.06 -16.45 3.12
CA ASP A 76 1.16 -17.41 2.46
C ASP A 76 -0.24 -16.83 2.18
N LYS A 77 -0.60 -15.73 2.84
CA LYS A 77 -1.88 -15.02 2.72
C LYS A 77 -1.70 -13.55 2.36
N VAL A 78 -0.59 -13.16 1.74
CA VAL A 78 -0.30 -11.75 1.42
C VAL A 78 -1.40 -11.09 0.57
N GLN A 79 -2.11 -11.84 -0.26
CA GLN A 79 -3.27 -11.39 -1.04
C GLN A 79 -4.45 -10.90 -0.17
N LEU A 80 -4.53 -11.34 1.09
CA LEU A 80 -5.51 -10.84 2.05
C LEU A 80 -5.07 -9.48 2.63
N LEU A 81 -3.77 -9.30 2.88
CA LEU A 81 -3.19 -8.07 3.43
C LEU A 81 -3.09 -6.95 2.38
N ASN A 82 -2.91 -7.35 1.12
CA ASN A 82 -2.77 -6.46 -0.02
C ASN A 82 -3.61 -7.01 -1.19
N PRO A 83 -4.93 -6.81 -1.18
CA PRO A 83 -5.82 -7.36 -2.21
C PRO A 83 -5.62 -6.77 -3.59
N ILE A 84 -5.19 -5.52 -3.68
CA ILE A 84 -4.98 -4.82 -4.95
C ILE A 84 -3.50 -4.49 -5.10
N ASP A 85 -2.88 -5.03 -6.15
CA ASP A 85 -1.46 -4.81 -6.43
C ASP A 85 -1.23 -4.61 -7.92
N VAL A 86 -0.41 -3.62 -8.28
CA VAL A 86 -0.06 -3.33 -9.67
C VAL A 86 1.44 -3.27 -9.88
N LEU A 87 1.91 -3.94 -10.92
CA LEU A 87 3.27 -3.87 -11.41
C LEU A 87 3.32 -2.91 -12.59
N ILE A 88 3.96 -1.75 -12.40
CA ILE A 88 4.16 -0.76 -13.46
C ILE A 88 5.48 -1.01 -14.18
N ALA A 89 5.54 -0.66 -15.46
CA ALA A 89 6.76 -0.79 -16.27
C ALA A 89 7.10 0.51 -17.00
N PRO A 90 8.39 0.84 -17.17
CA PRO A 90 8.82 1.94 -18.03
C PRO A 90 8.57 1.61 -19.51
N MET A 91 8.54 2.65 -20.32
CA MET A 91 8.42 2.58 -21.77
C MET A 91 9.78 2.68 -22.46
N ASP A 92 9.90 2.01 -23.60
CA ASP A 92 11.05 2.13 -24.51
C ASP A 92 10.89 3.42 -25.34
N PRO A 93 11.77 4.42 -25.15
CA PRO A 93 11.64 5.72 -25.82
C PRO A 93 11.65 5.61 -27.35
N ALA A 94 12.26 4.56 -27.92
CA ALA A 94 12.25 4.32 -29.36
C ALA A 94 10.85 3.92 -29.89
N ARG A 95 9.97 3.40 -29.01
CA ARG A 95 8.61 2.95 -29.34
C ARG A 95 7.55 4.00 -29.00
N THR A 96 7.89 4.99 -28.19
CA THR A 96 6.94 5.92 -27.57
C THR A 96 7.28 7.39 -27.84
N GLY A 97 8.18 7.67 -28.79
CA GLY A 97 8.54 9.05 -29.16
C GLY A 97 9.27 9.80 -28.05
N GLY A 98 10.08 9.10 -27.25
CA GLY A 98 10.88 9.68 -26.17
C GLY A 98 10.21 9.63 -24.78
N LEU A 99 8.96 9.18 -24.67
CA LEU A 99 8.29 9.01 -23.37
C LEU A 99 8.80 7.76 -22.65
N VAL A 100 9.34 7.92 -21.44
CA VAL A 100 9.91 6.81 -20.65
C VAL A 100 8.99 6.37 -19.51
N GLU A 101 8.26 7.30 -18.90
CA GLU A 101 7.39 7.01 -17.76
C GLU A 101 6.03 7.66 -17.92
N GLU A 102 4.99 6.99 -17.42
CA GLU A 102 3.64 7.50 -17.28
C GLU A 102 3.06 6.99 -15.95
N PRO A 103 2.33 7.82 -15.18
CA PRO A 103 1.67 7.37 -13.97
C PRO A 103 0.79 6.15 -14.22
N LEU A 104 0.92 5.13 -13.36
CA LEU A 104 0.15 3.89 -13.46
C LEU A 104 0.20 3.26 -14.87
N ASN A 105 1.39 3.19 -15.48
CA ASN A 105 1.63 2.40 -16.70
C ASN A 105 1.67 0.89 -16.34
N ILE A 106 0.49 0.35 -16.03
CA ILE A 106 0.30 -0.98 -15.43
C ILE A 106 0.58 -2.07 -16.46
N ALA A 107 1.58 -2.91 -16.20
CA ALA A 107 1.87 -4.08 -17.02
C ALA A 107 1.14 -5.33 -16.54
N ILE A 108 1.08 -5.54 -15.22
CA ILE A 108 0.40 -6.67 -14.57
C ILE A 108 -0.37 -6.15 -13.36
N MET A 109 -1.57 -6.67 -13.13
CA MET A 109 -2.42 -6.33 -12.00
C MET A 109 -2.90 -7.58 -11.28
N ARG A 110 -3.06 -7.51 -9.96
CA ARG A 110 -3.76 -8.50 -9.14
C ARG A 110 -4.95 -7.85 -8.44
N VAL A 111 -6.07 -8.54 -8.48
CA VAL A 111 -7.26 -8.22 -7.70
C VAL A 111 -7.64 -9.44 -6.87
N THR A 112 -7.85 -9.22 -5.58
CA THR A 112 -8.31 -10.24 -4.66
C THR A 112 -9.69 -9.86 -4.12
N SER A 113 -10.63 -10.79 -4.19
CA SER A 113 -11.95 -10.68 -3.55
C SER A 113 -11.96 -11.47 -2.25
N CYS A 114 -12.51 -10.88 -1.19
CA CYS A 114 -12.49 -11.44 0.17
C CYS A 114 -13.90 -11.76 0.67
N GLY A 115 -14.66 -12.47 -0.15
CA GLY A 115 -16.00 -12.95 0.17
C GLY A 115 -15.99 -14.21 1.04
N ARG A 116 -16.83 -15.21 0.71
CA ARG A 116 -16.84 -16.51 1.41
C ARG A 116 -15.53 -17.27 1.28
N GLU A 117 -14.86 -17.12 0.14
CA GLU A 117 -13.55 -17.68 -0.15
C GLU A 117 -12.67 -16.59 -0.75
N LEU A 118 -11.35 -16.70 -0.54
CA LEU A 118 -10.37 -15.82 -1.18
C LEU A 118 -10.24 -16.21 -2.65
N LYS A 119 -10.55 -15.26 -3.53
CA LYS A 119 -10.38 -15.43 -4.97
C LYS A 119 -9.40 -14.40 -5.51
N VAL A 120 -8.34 -14.89 -6.14
CA VAL A 120 -7.32 -14.08 -6.80
C VAL A 120 -7.56 -14.11 -8.30
N ASP A 121 -7.55 -12.94 -8.94
CA ASP A 121 -7.50 -12.77 -10.37
C ASP A 121 -6.24 -11.95 -10.73
N HIS A 122 -5.48 -12.43 -11.73
CA HIS A 122 -4.37 -11.69 -12.30
C HIS A 122 -4.75 -11.16 -13.70
N PHE A 123 -4.20 -10.03 -14.08
CA PHE A 123 -4.39 -9.40 -15.38
C PHE A 123 -3.06 -8.95 -15.98
N ILE A 124 -2.96 -8.94 -17.30
CA ILE A 124 -1.80 -8.45 -18.05
C ILE A 124 -2.25 -7.46 -19.14
N CYS A 125 -1.58 -6.32 -19.20
CA CYS A 125 -1.75 -5.30 -20.22
C CYS A 125 -0.70 -5.48 -21.30
N GLU A 126 -1.00 -6.29 -22.32
CA GLU A 126 -0.05 -6.61 -23.39
C GLU A 126 0.44 -5.35 -24.13
N GLU A 127 -0.40 -4.33 -24.29
CA GLU A 127 0.00 -3.06 -24.91
C GLU A 127 1.11 -2.33 -24.13
N VAL A 128 1.13 -2.47 -22.80
CA VAL A 128 2.19 -1.90 -21.94
C VAL A 128 3.45 -2.75 -22.05
N VAL A 129 3.29 -4.08 -22.01
CA VAL A 129 4.41 -5.02 -22.18
C VAL A 129 5.10 -4.85 -23.54
N GLU A 130 4.35 -4.59 -24.61
CA GLU A 130 4.88 -4.35 -25.96
C GLU A 130 5.66 -3.04 -26.10
N LYS A 131 5.28 -2.02 -25.32
CA LYS A 131 5.98 -0.73 -25.27
C LYS A 131 7.14 -0.71 -24.27
N THR A 132 7.29 -1.73 -23.45
CA THR A 132 8.36 -1.86 -22.44
C THR A 132 9.71 -2.23 -23.10
N PRO A 133 10.88 -1.80 -22.56
CA PRO A 133 12.19 -2.24 -23.04
C PRO A 133 12.31 -3.77 -23.17
N ARG A 134 12.92 -4.24 -24.27
CA ARG A 134 12.89 -5.65 -24.71
C ARG A 134 13.17 -6.67 -23.61
N LEU A 135 14.24 -6.48 -22.82
CA LEU A 135 14.63 -7.44 -21.78
C LEU A 135 13.65 -7.43 -20.61
N LEU A 136 13.15 -6.25 -20.22
CA LEU A 136 12.15 -6.16 -19.17
C LEU A 136 10.79 -6.74 -19.63
N ALA A 137 10.43 -6.54 -20.90
CA ALA A 137 9.24 -7.16 -21.50
C ALA A 137 9.32 -8.70 -21.53
N TYR A 138 10.53 -9.28 -21.62
CA TYR A 138 10.73 -10.71 -21.46
C TYR A 138 10.47 -11.14 -20.00
N GLU A 139 11.05 -10.44 -19.03
CA GLU A 139 10.85 -10.70 -17.60
C GLU A 139 9.37 -10.60 -17.18
N LEU A 140 8.64 -9.59 -17.66
CA LEU A 140 7.20 -9.44 -17.41
C LEU A 140 6.40 -10.65 -17.91
N ARG A 141 6.73 -11.19 -19.09
CA ARG A 141 6.09 -12.39 -19.62
C ARG A 141 6.46 -13.64 -18.81
N GLU A 142 7.69 -13.74 -18.32
CA GLU A 142 8.11 -14.82 -17.43
C GLU A 142 7.37 -14.79 -16.09
N VAL A 143 7.20 -13.60 -15.49
CA VAL A 143 6.33 -13.42 -14.31
C VAL A 143 4.92 -13.89 -14.64
N ALA A 144 4.30 -13.35 -15.69
CA ALA A 144 2.93 -13.67 -16.09
C ALA A 144 2.70 -15.19 -16.25
N ARG A 145 3.63 -15.93 -16.87
CA ARG A 145 3.56 -17.40 -17.02
C ARG A 145 3.61 -18.15 -15.69
N SER A 146 4.32 -17.60 -14.70
CA SER A 146 4.48 -18.20 -13.37
C SER A 146 3.27 -18.00 -12.45
N LEU A 147 2.48 -16.95 -12.66
CA LEU A 147 1.35 -16.57 -11.79
C LEU A 147 0.24 -17.63 -11.77
N ARG A 148 -0.41 -17.78 -10.63
CA ARG A 148 -1.54 -18.69 -10.41
C ARG A 148 -2.69 -17.97 -9.68
N PRO A 149 -3.90 -17.86 -10.28
CA PRO A 149 -4.24 -18.30 -11.64
C PRO A 149 -3.48 -17.51 -12.72
N PRO A 150 -3.37 -18.04 -13.95
CA PRO A 150 -2.72 -17.32 -15.05
C PRO A 150 -3.45 -16.00 -15.35
N PRO A 151 -2.72 -14.95 -15.77
CA PRO A 151 -3.33 -13.64 -15.99
C PRO A 151 -4.26 -13.64 -17.21
N LYS A 152 -5.38 -12.93 -17.07
CA LYS A 152 -6.29 -12.60 -18.16
C LYS A 152 -5.81 -11.33 -18.86
N LYS A 153 -6.16 -11.16 -20.14
CA LYS A 153 -5.86 -9.90 -20.84
C LYS A 153 -6.78 -8.80 -20.36
N LEU A 154 -6.23 -7.60 -20.23
CA LEU A 154 -6.93 -6.36 -19.90
C LEU A 154 -6.21 -5.21 -20.62
N SER A 155 -6.93 -4.21 -21.11
CA SER A 155 -6.29 -2.96 -21.56
C SER A 155 -5.81 -2.13 -20.37
N LEU A 156 -4.88 -1.21 -20.61
CA LEU A 156 -4.42 -0.26 -19.60
C LEU A 156 -5.57 0.63 -19.10
N LEU A 157 -6.50 1.00 -19.99
CA LEU A 157 -7.68 1.78 -19.63
C LEU A 157 -8.56 1.00 -18.64
N GLU A 158 -8.92 -0.23 -18.98
CA GLU A 158 -9.73 -1.09 -18.09
C GLU A 158 -9.01 -1.36 -16.76
N ALA A 159 -7.69 -1.57 -16.75
CA ALA A 159 -6.92 -1.74 -15.52
C ALA A 159 -7.01 -0.50 -14.60
N ARG A 160 -6.92 0.70 -15.18
CA ARG A 160 -7.09 1.97 -14.46
C ARG A 160 -8.53 2.14 -13.96
N GLU A 161 -9.53 1.73 -14.74
CA GLU A 161 -10.94 1.75 -14.32
C GLU A 161 -11.21 0.82 -13.13
N VAL A 162 -10.62 -0.39 -13.12
CA VAL A 162 -10.71 -1.31 -11.98
C VAL A 162 -10.08 -0.70 -10.73
N LEU A 163 -8.91 -0.05 -10.85
CA LEU A 163 -8.29 0.66 -9.74
C LEU A 163 -9.19 1.79 -9.20
N GLU A 164 -9.78 2.58 -10.09
CA GLU A 164 -10.59 3.74 -9.69
C GLU A 164 -11.92 3.33 -9.06
N ARG A 165 -12.58 2.29 -9.60
CA ARG A 165 -13.96 1.95 -9.26
C ARG A 165 -14.12 0.79 -8.30
N GLU A 166 -13.23 -0.20 -8.35
CA GLU A 166 -13.40 -1.44 -7.60
C GLU A 166 -12.39 -1.60 -6.45
N ALA A 167 -11.18 -1.05 -6.56
CA ALA A 167 -10.09 -1.33 -5.63
C ALA A 167 -10.48 -1.10 -4.16
N SER A 168 -11.10 0.04 -3.85
CA SER A 168 -11.50 0.39 -2.48
C SER A 168 -12.53 -0.58 -1.90
N ALA A 169 -13.53 -0.99 -2.70
CA ALA A 169 -14.57 -1.92 -2.24
C ALA A 169 -13.99 -3.31 -1.96
N ARG A 170 -13.15 -3.83 -2.87
CA ARG A 170 -12.44 -5.11 -2.70
C ARG A 170 -11.50 -5.08 -1.49
N ALA A 171 -10.78 -3.98 -1.33
CA ALA A 171 -9.90 -3.76 -0.20
C ALA A 171 -10.65 -3.74 1.14
N ASP A 172 -11.84 -3.12 1.18
CA ASP A 172 -12.68 -3.06 2.38
C ASP A 172 -13.21 -4.44 2.81
N GLU A 173 -13.50 -5.34 1.85
CA GLU A 173 -13.86 -6.73 2.16
C GLU A 173 -12.72 -7.44 2.91
N CYS A 174 -11.48 -7.31 2.44
CA CYS A 174 -10.33 -7.97 3.03
C CYS A 174 -9.95 -7.36 4.39
N LEU A 175 -10.01 -6.03 4.51
CA LEU A 175 -9.86 -5.35 5.79
C LEU A 175 -10.88 -5.88 6.81
N ALA A 176 -12.14 -6.10 6.41
CA ALA A 176 -13.17 -6.59 7.34
C ALA A 176 -12.90 -8.00 7.87
N LEU A 177 -12.18 -8.84 7.11
CA LEU A 177 -11.74 -10.15 7.58
C LEU A 177 -10.57 -9.99 8.56
N LEU A 178 -9.52 -9.25 8.18
CA LEU A 178 -8.36 -9.01 9.04
C LEU A 178 -8.75 -8.38 10.37
N GLU A 179 -9.74 -7.48 10.35
CA GLU A 179 -10.22 -6.82 11.56
C GLU A 179 -10.71 -7.81 12.63
N LYS A 180 -11.32 -8.94 12.24
CA LYS A 180 -11.87 -9.91 13.18
C LYS A 180 -10.81 -10.82 13.81
N GLU A 181 -9.64 -10.90 13.20
CA GLU A 181 -8.59 -11.87 13.54
C GLU A 181 -7.49 -11.27 14.43
N CYS A 182 -7.61 -9.99 14.81
CA CYS A 182 -6.57 -9.29 15.56
C CYS A 182 -7.13 -8.30 16.57
N GLU A 183 -6.35 -8.05 17.63
CA GLU A 183 -6.60 -6.92 18.51
C GLU A 183 -6.23 -5.61 17.80
N ASP A 184 -5.07 -5.56 17.15
CA ASP A 184 -4.58 -4.37 16.44
C ASP A 184 -4.35 -4.62 14.97
N LEU A 185 -4.85 -3.70 14.12
CA LEU A 185 -4.59 -3.69 12.69
C LEU A 185 -3.89 -2.41 12.29
N VAL A 186 -2.69 -2.56 11.74
CA VAL A 186 -1.89 -1.48 11.16
C VAL A 186 -2.17 -1.42 9.66
N ILE A 187 -2.77 -0.32 9.19
CA ILE A 187 -3.17 -0.14 7.80
C ILE A 187 -2.26 0.90 7.16
N GLU A 188 -1.53 0.54 6.12
CA GLU A 188 -0.66 1.44 5.36
C GLU A 188 -1.36 1.96 4.10
N SER A 189 -1.33 3.28 3.88
CA SER A 189 -1.92 3.91 2.69
C SER A 189 -1.04 3.77 1.44
N PHE A 190 -1.68 3.99 0.28
CA PHE A 190 -1.00 4.05 -1.02
C PHE A 190 -0.56 5.49 -1.31
N ASN A 191 0.69 5.67 -1.72
CA ASN A 191 1.31 6.97 -1.99
C ASN A 191 1.09 8.02 -0.87
N ASN A 192 0.60 9.20 -1.23
CA ASN A 192 0.21 10.28 -0.31
C ASN A 192 -1.30 10.37 -0.10
N ALA A 193 -2.05 9.32 -0.44
CA ALA A 193 -3.50 9.30 -0.23
C ALA A 193 -3.82 9.44 1.27
N ALA A 194 -4.81 10.28 1.57
CA ALA A 194 -5.31 10.51 2.93
C ALA A 194 -5.93 9.24 3.55
N ALA A 195 -6.44 8.34 2.72
CA ALA A 195 -6.85 7.01 3.12
C ALA A 195 -6.85 6.07 1.91
N PRO A 196 -6.44 4.79 2.06
CA PRO A 196 -6.55 3.82 0.98
C PRO A 196 -8.00 3.48 0.66
N THR A 197 -8.90 3.50 1.65
CA THR A 197 -10.31 3.11 1.49
C THR A 197 -11.23 3.82 2.50
N PRO A 198 -12.56 3.88 2.25
CA PRO A 198 -13.51 4.39 3.22
C PRO A 198 -13.49 3.66 4.57
N LYS A 199 -13.34 2.33 4.59
CA LYS A 199 -13.27 1.59 5.86
C LYS A 199 -12.01 1.92 6.67
N SER A 200 -10.88 2.18 6.02
CA SER A 200 -9.64 2.55 6.70
C SER A 200 -9.74 3.87 7.49
N LEU A 201 -10.66 4.77 7.13
CA LEU A 201 -10.98 6.00 7.88
C LEU A 201 -11.71 5.72 9.22
N LYS A 202 -12.13 4.48 9.45
CA LYS A 202 -12.64 4.04 10.77
C LYS A 202 -11.49 3.71 11.74
N ALA A 203 -10.27 4.11 11.42
CA ALA A 203 -9.14 4.03 12.34
C ALA A 203 -9.41 4.80 13.64
N ASP A 204 -8.87 4.29 14.74
CA ASP A 204 -8.91 4.96 16.05
C ASP A 204 -7.91 6.12 16.06
N TYR A 205 -6.75 5.93 15.42
CA TYR A 205 -5.72 6.94 15.25
C TYR A 205 -5.11 6.92 13.85
N VAL A 206 -4.66 8.10 13.39
CA VAL A 206 -3.94 8.26 12.13
C VAL A 206 -2.53 8.76 12.40
N LEU A 207 -1.53 8.06 11.87
CA LEU A 207 -0.12 8.42 11.94
C LEU A 207 0.33 8.92 10.56
N ALA A 208 0.48 10.24 10.41
CA ALA A 208 0.96 10.85 9.19
C ALA A 208 2.49 11.02 9.25
N VAL A 209 3.20 10.39 8.32
CA VAL A 209 4.66 10.34 8.31
C VAL A 209 5.27 11.07 7.13
N THR A 210 6.38 11.74 7.39
CA THR A 210 7.24 12.43 6.43
C THR A 210 8.68 12.35 6.93
N PRO A 211 9.70 12.56 6.08
CA PRO A 211 11.08 12.64 6.58
C PRO A 211 11.20 13.59 7.76
N GLY A 212 11.76 13.08 8.87
CA GLY A 212 12.00 13.86 10.08
C GLY A 212 10.92 13.81 11.16
N ARG A 213 9.69 13.36 10.88
CA ARG A 213 8.62 13.32 11.92
C ARG A 213 7.44 12.40 11.62
N VAL A 214 6.67 12.12 12.67
CA VAL A 214 5.35 11.46 12.62
C VAL A 214 4.35 12.32 13.39
N ASP A 215 3.28 12.73 12.73
CA ASP A 215 2.15 13.45 13.33
C ASP A 215 1.04 12.44 13.70
N LEU A 216 0.59 12.46 14.95
CA LEU A 216 -0.51 11.65 15.46
C LEU A 216 -1.80 12.47 15.45
N PHE A 217 -2.83 11.96 14.79
CA PHE A 217 -4.17 12.54 14.78
C PHE A 217 -5.18 11.61 15.43
N ASP A 218 -6.21 12.19 16.05
CA ASP A 218 -7.42 11.48 16.42
C ASP A 218 -8.11 10.96 15.15
N GLY A 219 -8.51 9.68 15.16
CA GLY A 219 -9.12 9.07 13.98
C GLY A 219 -10.50 9.61 13.63
N SER A 220 -11.27 10.07 14.62
CA SER A 220 -12.59 10.67 14.39
C SER A 220 -12.48 12.07 13.81
N GLU A 221 -11.59 12.92 14.35
CA GLU A 221 -11.31 14.25 13.79
C GLU A 221 -10.73 14.16 12.38
N TYR A 222 -9.79 13.22 12.15
CA TYR A 222 -9.23 13.01 10.82
C TYR A 222 -10.30 12.59 9.80
N ARG A 223 -11.15 11.63 10.17
CA ARG A 223 -12.26 11.19 9.32
C ARG A 223 -13.25 12.31 9.02
N GLU A 224 -13.55 13.16 9.99
CA GLU A 224 -14.42 14.32 9.80
C GLU A 224 -13.81 15.31 8.80
N ALA A 225 -12.53 15.66 8.98
CA ALA A 225 -11.83 16.53 8.04
C ALA A 225 -11.80 15.95 6.62
N VAL A 226 -11.49 14.66 6.46
CA VAL A 226 -11.57 13.97 5.16
C VAL A 226 -12.97 14.06 4.58
N SER A 227 -14.01 13.81 5.38
CA SER A 227 -15.41 13.81 4.91
C SER A 227 -15.87 15.20 4.44
N VAL A 228 -15.49 16.26 5.17
CA VAL A 228 -15.79 17.64 4.82
C VAL A 228 -15.10 18.01 3.50
N ILE A 229 -13.80 17.75 3.36
CA ILE A 229 -13.10 18.10 2.12
C ILE A 229 -13.57 17.23 0.95
N ALA A 230 -13.86 15.96 1.20
CA ALA A 230 -14.43 15.07 0.20
C ALA A 230 -15.81 15.51 -0.30
N SER A 231 -16.65 16.10 0.56
CA SER A 231 -17.93 16.66 0.10
C SER A 231 -17.75 17.84 -0.88
N LEU A 232 -16.54 18.40 -0.96
CA LEU A 232 -16.14 19.43 -1.92
C LEU A 232 -15.46 18.85 -3.18
N GLY A 233 -15.28 17.52 -3.28
CA GLY A 233 -14.48 16.87 -4.34
C GLY A 233 -14.59 15.33 -4.40
N MET A 234 -13.54 14.64 -4.87
CA MET A 234 -13.48 13.16 -4.90
C MET A 234 -12.55 12.63 -3.80
N LEU A 235 -13.07 11.74 -2.92
CA LEU A 235 -12.32 11.09 -1.82
C LEU A 235 -10.97 10.50 -2.25
N THR A 236 -10.93 9.86 -3.41
CA THR A 236 -9.77 9.09 -3.91
C THR A 236 -8.61 9.96 -4.37
N LYS A 237 -8.80 11.27 -4.48
CA LYS A 237 -7.75 12.23 -4.87
C LYS A 237 -7.22 13.05 -3.70
N LEU A 238 -7.78 12.88 -2.50
CA LEU A 238 -7.38 13.65 -1.34
C LEU A 238 -6.03 13.19 -0.82
N THR A 239 -5.12 14.15 -0.69
CA THR A 239 -3.80 13.93 -0.15
C THR A 239 -3.75 14.25 1.34
N VAL A 240 -2.81 13.62 2.05
CA VAL A 240 -2.57 13.92 3.48
C VAL A 240 -2.29 15.40 3.71
N GLY A 241 -1.54 16.03 2.80
CA GLY A 241 -1.15 17.44 2.89
C GLY A 241 -2.31 18.42 2.72
N GLU A 242 -3.42 18.02 2.08
CA GLU A 242 -4.64 18.82 2.02
C GLU A 242 -5.45 18.67 3.31
N VAL A 243 -5.61 17.44 3.79
CA VAL A 243 -6.39 17.14 5.01
C VAL A 243 -5.74 17.73 6.25
N SER A 244 -4.42 17.60 6.39
CA SER A 244 -3.71 18.02 7.60
C SER A 244 -3.72 19.53 7.85
N ARG A 245 -4.08 20.35 6.85
CA ARG A 245 -4.18 21.82 7.01
C ARG A 245 -5.29 22.23 7.97
N TYR A 246 -6.28 21.36 8.16
CA TYR A 246 -7.46 21.61 8.97
C TYR A 246 -7.42 20.88 10.30
N LEU A 247 -6.30 20.21 10.60
CA LEU A 247 -6.14 19.38 11.78
C LEU A 247 -4.94 19.85 12.60
N LYS A 248 -5.04 19.70 13.91
CA LYS A 248 -3.91 19.85 14.81
C LYS A 248 -3.50 18.46 15.31
N PRO A 249 -2.23 18.05 15.18
CA PRO A 249 -1.79 16.79 15.73
C PRO A 249 -2.01 16.75 17.25
N LEU A 250 -2.47 15.61 17.76
CA LEU A 250 -2.47 15.29 19.19
C LEU A 250 -1.03 15.28 19.73
N HIS A 251 -0.10 14.78 18.89
CA HIS A 251 1.32 14.73 19.20
C HIS A 251 2.15 14.70 17.91
N THR A 252 3.39 15.17 17.97
CA THR A 252 4.38 15.03 16.90
C THR A 252 5.64 14.39 17.48
N ALA A 253 5.99 13.21 16.99
CA ALA A 253 7.23 12.52 17.34
C ALA A 253 8.29 12.81 16.26
N TRP A 254 9.54 13.05 16.68
CA TRP A 254 10.63 13.41 15.77
C TRP A 254 11.48 12.19 15.41
N VAL A 255 11.79 12.05 14.12
CA VAL A 255 12.53 10.91 13.58
C VAL A 255 13.88 11.41 13.08
N ARG A 256 14.96 10.78 13.53
CA ARG A 256 16.31 11.10 13.03
C ARG A 256 16.58 10.38 11.71
N PRO A 257 17.41 10.95 10.81
CA PRO A 257 17.92 10.21 9.66
C PRO A 257 18.83 9.07 10.13
N VAL A 258 18.84 7.97 9.38
CA VAL A 258 19.72 6.81 9.56
C VAL A 258 20.24 6.35 8.20
N ALA A 259 21.42 5.72 8.18
CA ALA A 259 22.04 5.25 6.94
C ALA A 259 21.43 3.92 6.44
N GLU A 260 21.09 3.04 7.37
CA GLU A 260 20.56 1.69 7.13
C GLU A 260 19.51 1.38 8.21
N GLU A 261 18.78 0.28 8.04
CA GLU A 261 17.76 -0.20 9.00
C GLU A 261 16.74 0.89 9.35
N PHE A 262 16.04 1.40 8.33
CA PHE A 262 15.11 2.52 8.47
C PHE A 262 14.05 2.34 9.56
N GLU A 263 13.66 1.09 9.87
CA GLU A 263 12.73 0.76 10.96
C GLU A 263 13.26 1.16 12.34
N GLU A 264 14.57 1.06 12.58
CA GLU A 264 15.19 1.40 13.88
C GLU A 264 15.13 2.91 14.16
N ALA A 265 15.04 3.74 13.11
CA ALA A 265 14.79 5.18 13.28
C ALA A 265 13.44 5.46 13.95
N TYR A 266 12.47 4.56 13.80
CA TYR A 266 11.12 4.71 14.32
C TYR A 266 10.92 4.08 15.70
N LYS A 267 11.87 3.30 16.23
CA LYS A 267 11.72 2.61 17.52
C LYS A 267 11.34 3.54 18.66
N ARG A 268 12.10 4.61 18.90
CA ARG A 268 11.82 5.59 19.95
C ARG A 268 10.55 6.41 19.64
N PRO A 269 10.36 6.98 18.43
CA PRO A 269 9.12 7.66 18.06
C PRO A 269 7.87 6.81 18.28
N VAL A 270 7.90 5.52 17.94
CA VAL A 270 6.80 4.58 18.14
C VAL A 270 6.49 4.41 19.63
N GLU A 271 7.50 4.26 20.50
CA GLU A 271 7.28 4.16 21.94
C GLU A 271 6.64 5.43 22.53
N GLU A 272 7.09 6.60 22.07
CA GLU A 272 6.50 7.91 22.44
C GLU A 272 5.02 8.00 22.01
N LEU A 273 4.71 7.56 20.79
CA LEU A 273 3.35 7.52 20.25
C LEU A 273 2.46 6.52 20.99
N LEU A 274 2.98 5.30 21.25
CA LEU A 274 2.24 4.24 21.95
C LEU A 274 1.85 4.65 23.38
N THR A 275 2.70 5.42 24.07
CA THR A 275 2.41 5.96 25.42
C THR A 275 1.22 6.93 25.43
N ARG A 276 0.83 7.47 24.28
CA ARG A 276 -0.31 8.38 24.16
C ARG A 276 -1.62 7.67 23.84
N ILE A 277 -1.56 6.47 23.27
CA ILE A 277 -2.74 5.77 22.74
C ILE A 277 -3.11 4.50 23.51
N LEU A 278 -2.19 3.94 24.31
CA LEU A 278 -2.40 2.81 25.23
C LEU A 278 -2.46 3.31 26.68
#